data_AF-A0A2D4R0R4-F1
#
_entry.id   AF-A0A2D4R0R4-F1
#
_cell.length_a   1.000
_cell.length_b   1.000
_cell.length_c   1.000
_cell.angle_alpha   90.00
_cell.angle_beta   90.00
_cell.angle_gamma   90.00
#
_symmetry.space_group_name_H-M   'P 1'
#
loop_
_entity.id
_entity.type
_entity.pdbx_description
1 polymer ?
#
loop_
_entity_poly.entity_id
_entity_poly.type
_entity_poly.pdbx_seq_one_letter_code
_entity_poly.pdbx_strand_id
1 'polypeptide(L)' 'MNAPSDDELKHLQLQAMLRENTFSDKELMYLGEREGDHWYLIGGMHEVPVSEIIDVNEEL' A
#
# COMPACT_ATOMS: atom_id res chain seq x y z
N MET A 1 -22.64 4.94 -7.31
CA MET A 1 -21.20 4.65 -7.23
C MET A 1 -21.00 3.98 -5.89
N ASN A 2 -20.52 2.73 -5.85
CA ASN A 2 -20.09 2.13 -4.59
C ASN A 2 -18.73 2.76 -4.28
N ALA A 3 -18.61 3.45 -3.16
CA ALA A 3 -17.32 3.88 -2.68
C ALA A 3 -16.48 2.63 -2.38
N PRO A 4 -15.20 2.59 -2.77
CA PRO A 4 -14.29 1.53 -2.33
C PRO A 4 -14.22 1.52 -0.79
N SER A 5 -13.92 0.36 -0.21
CA SER A 5 -13.59 0.27 1.22
C SER A 5 -12.33 1.10 1.53
N ASP A 6 -12.14 1.48 2.80
CA ASP A 6 -10.92 2.18 3.22
C ASP A 6 -9.65 1.43 2.82
N ASP A 7 -9.64 0.10 2.94
CA ASP A 7 -8.51 -0.75 2.60
C ASP A 7 -8.25 -0.78 1.08
N GLU A 8 -9.31 -0.89 0.27
CA GLU A 8 -9.20 -0.79 -1.18
C GLU A 8 -8.72 0.60 -1.62
N LEU A 9 -9.20 1.67 -0.96
CA LEU A 9 -8.78 3.03 -1.25
C LEU A 9 -7.28 3.21 -0.99
N LYS A 10 -6.79 2.76 0.16
CA LYS A 10 -5.35 2.78 0.51
C LYS A 10 -4.53 1.97 -0.47
N HIS A 11 -5.00 0.76 -0.83
CA HIS A 11 -4.35 -0.07 -1.85
C HIS A 11 -4.21 0.69 -3.18
N LEU A 12 -5.31 1.30 -3.67
CA LEU A 12 -5.31 2.05 -4.93
C LEU A 12 -4.39 3.28 -4.88
N GLN A 13 -4.33 3.98 -3.75
CA GLN A 13 -3.39 5.10 -3.55
C GLN A 13 -1.93 4.64 -3.60
N LEU A 14 -1.59 3.55 -2.89
CA LEU A 14 -0.24 2.98 -2.92
C LEU A 14 0.15 2.50 -4.33
N GLN A 15 -0.79 1.88 -5.06
CA GLN A 15 -0.57 1.49 -6.46
C GLN A 15 -0.35 2.71 -7.36
N ALA A 16 -1.07 3.81 -7.14
CA ALA A 16 -0.83 5.07 -7.84
C ALA A 16 0.58 5.62 -7.52
N MET A 17 0.98 5.64 -6.24
CA MET A 17 2.32 6.07 -5.82
C MET A 17 3.41 5.24 -6.51
N LEU A 18 3.30 3.90 -6.49
CA LEU A 18 4.24 2.98 -7.14
C LEU A 18 4.29 3.16 -8.67
N ARG A 19 3.22 3.64 -9.28
CA ARG A 19 3.18 3.95 -10.73
C ARG A 19 3.84 5.30 -11.03
N GLU A 20 3.66 6.28 -10.16
CA GLU A 20 4.13 7.66 -10.36
C GLU A 20 5.58 7.86 -9.92
N ASN A 21 6.10 7.00 -9.05
CA ASN A 21 7.46 7.09 -8.51
C ASN A 21 8.23 5.78 -8.69
N THR A 22 9.55 5.89 -8.81
CA THR A 22 10.43 4.72 -8.81
C THR A 22 10.91 4.46 -7.38
N PHE A 23 10.31 3.48 -6.71
CA PHE A 23 10.76 3.02 -5.40
C PHE A 23 11.74 1.86 -5.56
N SER A 24 12.82 1.86 -4.77
CA SER A 24 13.64 0.66 -4.61
C SER A 24 12.87 -0.40 -3.81
N ASP A 25 13.25 -1.66 -4.01
CA ASP A 25 12.91 -2.80 -3.15
C ASP A 25 13.14 -2.56 -1.64
N LYS A 26 13.97 -1.57 -1.30
CA LYS A 26 14.26 -1.15 0.08
C LYS A 26 13.35 -0.06 0.63
N GLU A 27 12.47 0.51 -0.18
CA GLU A 27 11.60 1.61 0.22
C GLU A 27 10.15 1.13 0.32
N LEU A 28 9.59 0.71 -0.82
CA LEU A 28 8.21 0.26 -0.92
C LEU A 28 8.06 -0.74 -2.07
N MET A 29 7.54 -1.92 -1.77
CA MET A 29 7.26 -2.94 -2.79
C MET A 29 5.93 -3.62 -2.52
N TYR A 30 5.09 -3.77 -3.55
CA TYR A 30 3.87 -4.55 -3.44
C TYR A 30 4.18 -6.06 -3.49
N LEU A 31 3.65 -6.81 -2.51
CA LEU A 31 3.94 -8.24 -2.31
C LEU A 31 2.83 -9.17 -2.83
N GLY A 32 1.71 -8.62 -3.28
CA GLY A 32 0.53 -9.40 -3.72
C GLY A 32 -0.58 -9.43 -2.68
N GLU A 33 -1.60 -10.23 -2.97
CA GLU A 33 -2.73 -10.48 -2.07
C GLU A 33 -2.51 -11.78 -1.30
N ARG A 34 -2.77 -11.78 0.01
CA ARG A 34 -2.74 -12.97 0.86
C ARG A 34 -3.95 -12.95 1.79
N GLU A 35 -4.69 -14.05 1.84
CA GLU A 35 -5.91 -14.18 2.65
C GLU A 35 -6.96 -13.08 2.42
N GLY A 36 -6.99 -12.49 1.21
CA GLY A 36 -7.91 -11.41 0.84
C GLY A 36 -7.45 -10.00 1.23
N ASP A 37 -6.22 -9.83 1.71
CA ASP A 37 -5.62 -8.54 2.03
C ASP A 37 -4.39 -8.25 1.16
N HIS A 38 -4.11 -6.97 0.88
CA HIS A 38 -2.99 -6.53 0.06
C HIS A 38 -1.75 -6.29 0.92
N TRP A 39 -0.63 -6.91 0.57
CA TRP A 39 0.60 -6.83 1.37
C TRP A 39 1.65 -5.94 0.72
N TYR A 40 2.36 -5.19 1.55
CA TYR A 40 3.44 -4.29 1.14
C TYR A 40 4.70 -4.53 1.97
N LEU A 41 5.86 -4.47 1.34
CA LEU A 41 7.15 -4.42 2.00
C LEU A 41 7.53 -2.95 2.19
N ILE A 42 7.62 -2.51 3.44
CA ILE A 42 7.99 -1.16 3.82
C ILE A 42 9.43 -1.18 4.36
N GLY A 43 10.27 -0.29 3.84
CA GLY A 43 11.66 -0.14 4.27
C GLY A 43 12.53 -1.39 4.02
N GLY A 44 12.13 -2.27 3.11
CA GLY A 44 12.83 -3.51 2.81
C GLY A 44 12.85 -4.53 3.96
N MET A 45 12.10 -4.30 5.04
CA MET A 45 12.19 -5.08 6.28
C MET A 45 10.84 -5.51 6.84
N HIS A 46 9.79 -4.72 6.67
CA HIS A 46 8.49 -4.96 7.30
C HIS A 46 7.45 -5.33 6.24
N GLU A 47 6.93 -6.54 6.30
CA GLU A 47 5.74 -6.95 5.52
C GLU A 47 4.50 -6.53 6.30
N VAL A 48 3.72 -5.60 5.75
CA VAL A 48 2.54 -5.03 6.41
C VAL A 48 1.33 -5.18 5.49
N PRO A 49 0.20 -5.72 5.97
CA PRO A 49 -1.05 -5.72 5.22
C PRO A 49 -1.66 -4.31 5.14
N VAL A 50 -2.43 -4.02 4.10
CA VAL A 50 -2.98 -2.68 3.87
C VAL A 50 -3.95 -2.27 4.98
N SER A 51 -4.62 -3.24 5.59
CA SER A 51 -5.50 -3.05 6.75
C SER A 51 -4.77 -2.48 7.99
N GLU A 52 -3.48 -2.75 8.15
CA GLU A 52 -2.65 -2.21 9.25
C GLU A 52 -2.02 -0.85 8.91
N ILE A 53 -2.10 -0.42 7.64
CA ILE A 53 -1.63 0.91 7.22
C ILE A 53 -2.69 1.94 7.64
N ILE A 54 -2.32 2.83 8.56
CA ILE A 54 -3.22 3.83 9.12
C ILE A 54 -3.55 4.91 8.09
N ASP A 55 -2.52 5.48 7.47
CA ASP A 55 -2.63 6.52 6.44
C ASP A 55 -1.45 6.42 5.47
N VAL A 56 -1.67 6.85 4.22
CA VAL A 56 -0.69 6.90 3.13
C VAL A 56 -0.52 8.31 2.56
N ASN A 57 -1.34 9.26 3.04
CA ASN A 57 -1.25 10.66 2.72
C ASN A 57 -0.46 11.40 3.80
N GLU A 58 0.39 12.31 3.35
CA GLU A 58 1.13 13.20 4.22
C GLU A 58 0.32 14.50 4.39
N GLU A 59 -0.54 14.57 5.40
CA GLU A 59 -1.00 15.87 5.92
C GLU A 59 -0.03 16.31 7.03
N LEU A 60 1.06 16.98 6.63
CA LEU A 60 1.95 17.76 7.52
C LEU A 60 1.45 19.20 7.65
#